data_AF-A0A1S2L955-F1
#
_entry.id   AF-A0A1S2L955-F1
#
_cell.length_a   1.000
_cell.length_b   1.000
_cell.length_c   1.000
_cell.angle_alpha   90.00
_cell.angle_beta   90.00
_cell.angle_gamma   90.00
#
_symmetry.space_group_name_H-M   'P 1'
#
loop_
_entity.id
_entity.type
_entity.pdbx_description
1 polymer ?
#
loop_
_entity_poly.entity_id
_entity_poly.type
_entity_poly.pdbx_seq_one_letter_code
_entity_poly.pdbx_strand_id
1 'polypeptide(L)'
;MNVQCDECKIDFEVKPKLNKPVPGIEEHYFTCSHCGKKYISYYTNKNIRRKQTEIRHLYSKLSKPKSNEQQQKLLEKINNLKAAMKVEMDQLRSIYQG
;
A
#
# COMPACT_ATOMS: atom_id res chain seq x y z
N MET A 1 -6.31 14.81 5.58
CA MET A 1 -7.42 14.10 4.88
C MET A 1 -8.39 13.66 5.95
N ASN A 2 -9.66 14.01 5.81
CA ASN A 2 -10.70 13.61 6.76
C ASN A 2 -11.48 12.44 6.19
N VAL A 3 -11.84 11.48 7.05
CA VAL A 3 -12.68 10.33 6.69
C VAL A 3 -13.77 10.15 7.75
N GLN A 4 -14.94 9.69 7.33
CA GLN A 4 -16.00 9.35 8.25
C GLN A 4 -15.72 8.01 8.93
N CYS A 5 -15.84 7.97 10.25
CA CYS A 5 -15.77 6.72 10.99
C CYS A 5 -17.00 5.85 10.69
N ASP A 6 -16.80 4.58 10.34
CA ASP A 6 -17.91 3.66 10.08
C ASP A 6 -18.64 3.20 11.37
N GLU A 7 -18.00 3.31 12.53
CA GLU A 7 -18.57 2.96 13.85
C GLU A 7 -19.30 4.14 14.48
N CYS A 8 -18.62 5.26 14.76
CA CYS A 8 -19.24 6.41 15.44
C CYS A 8 -19.82 7.48 14.50
N LYS A 9 -19.66 7.34 13.17
CA LYS A 9 -20.17 8.27 12.14
C LYS A 9 -19.63 9.70 12.20
N ILE A 10 -18.62 9.95 13.04
CA ILE A 10 -17.95 11.25 13.15
C ILE A 10 -16.75 11.29 12.19
N ASP A 11 -16.60 12.41 11.49
CA ASP A 11 -15.45 12.70 10.66
C ASP A 11 -14.22 12.97 11.51
N PHE A 12 -13.08 12.39 11.12
CA PHE A 12 -11.83 12.60 11.82
C PHE A 12 -10.65 12.71 10.87
N GLU A 13 -9.60 13.38 11.34
CA GLU A 13 -8.34 13.49 10.61
C GLU A 13 -7.58 12.15 10.65
N VAL A 14 -7.25 11.62 9.48
CA VAL A 14 -6.43 10.41 9.37
C VAL A 14 -4.99 10.74 9.74
N LYS A 15 -4.53 10.19 10.87
CA LYS A 15 -3.13 10.23 11.31
C LYS A 15 -2.50 8.85 11.13
N PRO A 16 -1.64 8.65 10.12
CA PRO A 16 -0.98 7.37 9.89
C PRO A 16 -0.12 6.96 11.08
N LYS A 17 -0.19 5.69 11.44
CA LYS A 17 0.58 5.05 12.50
C LYS A 17 1.23 3.78 11.95
N LEU A 18 2.37 3.43 12.55
CA LEU A 18 3.15 2.25 12.20
C LEU A 18 3.23 1.33 13.41
N ASN A 19 2.97 0.05 13.20
CA ASN A 19 3.24 -1.02 14.15
C ASN A 19 4.11 -2.10 13.48
N LYS A 20 4.89 -2.83 14.28
CA LYS A 20 5.78 -3.90 13.81
C LYS A 20 5.45 -5.16 14.60
N PRO A 21 4.44 -5.95 14.18
CA PRO A 21 3.99 -7.10 14.96
C PRO A 21 5.07 -8.17 15.10
N VAL A 22 5.89 -8.34 14.05
CA VAL A 22 7.04 -9.25 14.03
C VAL A 22 8.20 -8.64 13.24
N PRO A 23 9.45 -9.12 13.44
CA PRO A 23 10.59 -8.65 12.67
C PRO A 23 10.36 -8.74 11.16
N GLY A 24 10.48 -7.60 10.47
CA GLY A 24 10.37 -7.51 9.01
C GLY A 24 8.97 -7.25 8.47
N ILE A 25 7.93 -7.28 9.31
CA ILE A 25 6.56 -6.92 8.94
C ILE A 25 6.19 -5.56 9.53
N GLU A 26 5.58 -4.73 8.70
CA GLU A 26 5.09 -3.40 9.06
C GLU A 26 3.59 -3.32 8.82
N GLU A 27 2.85 -2.99 9.86
CA GLU A 27 1.41 -2.71 9.84
C GLU A 27 1.22 -1.20 9.81
N HIS A 28 0.67 -0.68 8.71
CA HIS A 28 0.28 0.73 8.59
C HIS A 28 -1.20 0.85 8.89
N TYR A 29 -1.54 1.66 9.89
CA TYR A 29 -2.91 1.78 10.39
C TYR A 29 -3.21 3.22 10.81
N PHE A 30 -4.47 3.51 11.11
CA PHE A 30 -4.89 4.73 11.78
C PHE A 30 -6.01 4.40 12.77
N THR A 31 -6.28 5.31 13.69
CA THR A 31 -7.31 5.14 14.71
C THR A 31 -8.25 6.32 14.69
N CYS A 32 -9.57 6.08 14.76
CA CYS A 32 -10.53 7.15 14.97
C CYS A 32 -10.20 7.88 16.28
N SER A 33 -10.07 9.21 16.23
CA SER A 33 -9.77 10.02 17.42
C SER A 33 -10.93 10.10 18.41
N HIS A 34 -12.13 9.68 18.03
CA HIS A 34 -13.34 9.79 18.86
C HIS A 34 -13.70 8.47 19.55
N CYS A 35 -13.73 7.34 18.82
CA CYS A 35 -14.11 6.03 19.36
C CYS A 35 -12.95 5.05 19.49
N GLY A 36 -11.76 5.40 18.99
CA GLY A 36 -10.58 4.52 19.05
C GLY A 36 -10.55 3.40 18.02
N LYS A 37 -11.58 3.23 17.18
CA LYS A 37 -11.60 2.19 16.13
C LYS A 37 -10.32 2.20 15.30
N LYS A 38 -9.67 1.04 15.22
CA LYS A 38 -8.45 0.81 14.44
C LYS A 38 -8.82 0.43 13.01
N TYR A 39 -8.21 1.11 12.04
CA TYR A 39 -8.31 0.81 10.62
C TYR A 39 -6.94 0.43 10.10
N ILE A 40 -6.81 -0.78 9.57
CA ILE A 40 -5.57 -1.26 8.95
C ILE A 40 -5.57 -0.83 7.49
N SER A 41 -4.62 0.04 7.14
CA SER A 41 -4.43 0.49 5.76
C SER A 41 -3.79 -0.61 4.91
N TYR A 42 -2.61 -1.09 5.31
CA TYR A 42 -1.90 -2.16 4.61
C TYR A 42 -0.81 -2.78 5.48
N TYR A 43 -0.44 -4.01 5.15
CA TYR A 43 0.79 -4.64 5.63
C TYR A 43 1.87 -4.55 4.55
N THR A 44 3.13 -4.46 4.97
CA THR A 44 4.26 -4.49 4.05
C THR A 44 5.44 -5.25 4.66
N ASN A 45 6.34 -5.69 3.79
CA ASN A 45 7.58 -6.35 4.15
C ASN A 45 8.72 -5.86 3.24
N LYS A 46 9.92 -6.44 3.37
CA LYS A 46 11.08 -6.07 2.54
C LYS A 46 10.83 -6.31 1.04
N ASN A 47 10.16 -7.39 0.67
CA ASN A 47 9.89 -7.73 -0.74
C ASN A 47 8.86 -6.79 -1.37
N ILE A 48 7.76 -6.51 -0.68
CA ILE A 48 6.75 -5.55 -1.12
C ILE A 48 7.38 -4.16 -1.31
N ARG A 49 8.19 -3.68 -0.36
CA ARG A 49 8.90 -2.39 -0.47
C ARG A 49 9.88 -2.33 -1.66
N ARG A 50 10.52 -3.45 -1.99
CA ARG A 50 11.35 -3.57 -3.21
C ARG A 50 10.51 -3.42 -4.47
N LYS A 51 9.38 -4.13 -4.57
CA LYS A 51 8.47 -4.00 -5.73
C LYS A 51 7.90 -2.59 -5.86
N GLN A 52 7.51 -1.95 -4.76
CA GLN A 52 7.07 -0.54 -4.78
C GLN A 52 8.16 0.38 -5.34
N THR A 53 9.42 0.15 -4.97
CA THR A 53 10.55 0.91 -5.47
C THR A 53 10.80 0.65 -6.96
N GLU A 54 10.69 -0.60 -7.40
CA GLU A 54 10.80 -0.93 -8.83
C GLU A 54 9.67 -0.29 -9.64
N ILE A 55 8.42 -0.33 -9.16
CA ILE A 55 7.28 0.33 -9.80
C ILE A 55 7.53 1.84 -9.93
N ARG A 56 7.99 2.50 -8.86
CA ARG A 56 8.36 3.94 -8.89
C ARG A 56 9.44 4.21 -9.94
N HIS A 57 10.45 3.35 -10.03
CA HIS A 57 11.50 3.47 -11.03
C HIS A 57 10.99 3.26 -12.46
N LEU A 58 10.08 2.31 -12.69
CA LEU A 58 9.46 2.10 -14.00
C LEU A 58 8.59 3.28 -14.43
N TYR A 59 7.84 3.90 -13.50
CA TYR A 59 7.11 5.13 -13.78
C TYR A 59 8.04 6.30 -14.13
N SER A 60 9.18 6.43 -13.44
CA SER A 60 10.21 7.40 -13.81
C SER A 60 10.82 7.13 -15.19
N LYS A 61 10.86 5.86 -15.65
CA LYS A 61 11.25 5.55 -17.04
C LYS A 61 10.18 5.93 -18.05
N LEU A 62 8.89 5.85 -17.70
CA LEU A 62 7.79 6.26 -18.57
C LEU A 62 7.72 7.77 -18.80
N SER A 63 8.23 8.58 -17.87
CA SER A 63 8.28 10.03 -18.05
C SER A 63 9.33 10.49 -19.08
N LYS A 64 10.16 9.58 -19.60
CA LYS A 64 11.17 9.88 -20.63
C LYS A 64 10.60 9.64 -22.04
N PRO A 65 11.08 10.36 -23.08
CA PRO A 65 10.68 10.11 -24.47
C PRO A 65 10.96 8.66 -24.86
N LYS A 66 9.95 7.97 -25.36
CA LYS A 66 9.98 6.54 -25.72
C LYS A 66 9.01 6.28 -26.87
N SER A 67 9.27 5.22 -27.64
CA SER A 67 8.28 4.73 -28.60
C SER A 67 7.06 4.13 -27.88
N ASN A 68 5.93 4.09 -28.57
CA ASN A 68 4.69 3.49 -28.05
C ASN A 68 4.91 2.04 -27.59
N GLU A 69 5.69 1.25 -28.34
CA GLU A 69 6.01 -0.14 -27.99
C GLU A 69 6.81 -0.24 -26.68
N GLN A 70 7.80 0.64 -26.48
CA GLN A 70 8.58 0.69 -25.25
C GLN A 70 7.73 1.12 -24.05
N GLN A 71 6.80 2.06 -24.26
CA GLN A 71 5.86 2.48 -23.22
C GLN A 71 4.92 1.33 -22.84
N GLN A 72 4.38 0.60 -23.82
CA GLN A 72 3.50 -0.53 -23.59
C GLN A 72 4.18 -1.64 -22.79
N LYS A 73 5.42 -2.02 -23.15
CA LYS A 73 6.22 -3.01 -22.40
C LYS A 73 6.48 -2.57 -20.95
N LEU A 74 6.73 -1.28 -20.72
CA LEU A 74 6.91 -0.76 -19.36
C LEU A 74 5.60 -0.79 -18.56
N LEU A 75 4.48 -0.41 -19.16
CA LEU A 75 3.17 -0.46 -18.52
C LEU A 75 2.76 -1.89 -18.16
N GLU A 76 3.00 -2.85 -19.05
CA GLU A 76 2.76 -4.26 -18.78
C GLU A 76 3.59 -4.76 -17.59
N LYS A 77 4.89 -4.42 -17.56
CA LYS A 77 5.75 -4.77 -16.42
C LYS A 77 5.27 -4.14 -15.11
N ILE A 78 4.82 -2.87 -15.14
CA ILE A 78 4.24 -2.20 -13.98
C ILE A 78 2.98 -2.93 -13.51
N ASN A 79 2.09 -3.30 -14.43
CA ASN A 79 0.83 -3.98 -14.09
C ASN A 79 1.09 -5.35 -13.46
N ASN A 80 2.03 -6.13 -14.02
CA ASN A 80 2.42 -7.42 -13.47
C ASN A 80 3.02 -7.29 -12.06
N LEU A 81 3.90 -6.31 -11.85
CA LEU A 81 4.46 -6.04 -10.52
C LEU A 81 3.40 -5.57 -9.51
N LYS A 82 2.44 -4.73 -9.94
CA LYS A 82 1.32 -4.31 -9.10
C LYS A 82 0.43 -5.48 -8.69
N ALA A 83 0.12 -6.38 -9.63
CA ALA A 83 -0.69 -7.56 -9.36
C ALA A 83 0.01 -8.48 -8.34
N ALA A 84 1.28 -8.81 -8.57
CA ALA A 84 2.06 -9.63 -7.63
C ALA A 84 2.17 -8.98 -6.24
N MET A 85 2.42 -7.66 -6.20
CA MET A 85 2.49 -6.92 -4.94
C MET A 85 1.15 -6.93 -4.19
N LYS A 86 0.02 -6.80 -4.89
CA LYS A 86 -1.32 -6.85 -4.28
C LYS A 86 -1.57 -8.22 -3.63
N VAL A 87 -1.25 -9.31 -4.34
CA VAL A 87 -1.37 -10.67 -3.79
C VAL A 87 -0.53 -10.83 -2.52
N GLU A 88 0.73 -10.38 -2.51
CA GLU A 88 1.59 -10.44 -1.33
C GLU A 88 1.04 -9.61 -0.15
N MET A 89 0.49 -8.41 -0.42
CA MET A 89 -0.14 -7.57 0.61
C MET A 89 -1.40 -8.24 1.20
N ASP A 90 -2.23 -8.84 0.35
CA ASP A 90 -3.46 -9.53 0.77
C ASP A 90 -3.12 -10.77 1.61
N GLN A 91 -2.08 -11.52 1.25
CA GLN A 91 -1.56 -12.64 2.06
C GLN A 91 -1.13 -12.19 3.46
N LEU A 92 -0.34 -11.11 3.56
CA LEU A 92 0.04 -10.57 4.87
C LEU A 92 -1.18 -10.12 5.66
N ARG A 93 -2.15 -9.50 5.00
CA ARG A 93 -3.40 -9.10 5.63
C ARG A 93 -4.13 -10.30 6.23
N SER A 94 -4.29 -11.39 5.48
CA SER A 94 -4.93 -12.61 5.99
C SER A 94 -4.20 -13.25 7.17
N ILE A 95 -2.87 -13.12 7.25
CA ILE A 95 -2.06 -13.69 8.34
C ILE A 95 -2.16 -12.86 9.62
N TYR A 96 -2.16 -11.52 9.52
CA TYR A 96 -2.00 -10.63 10.67
C TYR A 96 -3.27 -9.85 11.07
N GLN A 97 -4.32 -9.84 10.24
CA GLN A 97 -5.62 -9.21 10.54
C GLN A 97 -6.62 -10.20 11.18
N GLY A 98 -6.19 -11.41 11.52
CA GLY A 98 -7.00 -12.41 12.22
C GLY A 98 -7.19 -12.08 13.69
#